data_AF-A0A1W9V5G3-F1
#
_entry.id   AF-A0A1W9V5G3-F1
#
_cell.length_a   1.000
_cell.length_b   1.000
_cell.length_c   1.000
_cell.angle_alpha   90.00
_cell.angle_beta   90.00
_cell.angle_gamma   90.00
#
_symmetry.space_group_name_H-M   'P 1'
#
loop_
_entity.id
_entity.type
_entity.pdbx_description
1 polymer ?
#
loop_
_entity_poly.entity_id
_entity_poly.type
_entity_poly.pdbx_seq_one_letter_code
_entity_poly.pdbx_strand_id
1 'polypeptide(L)'
;MLDQLTHLVLVYQRLGQHSDILQKEINLYIYRYPARGYELPEEEWVDFFLSIQQRVGSLVTGFEYRGFSFRTYLNRTLQWHLKTYRRGVKKKLYNDWVLERESVLAYPECCDCFSNEYELRDKILYVLKCCKLTAKRRTVLKTRLFFLLLKNILFIREPELLDCAEILAYPRMEAMKYRNQLLCLLQDRIFRRDLMIQRRNSCYHKETYCGKQMGEYTNTGQKKELQDVLTHYNGKKQKINDQIHCIHILPTNREISMVLNIPKGSVDSGLYYLKKNLKAMDSRLQLVRKSEMNYSAGYGNSIS
;
A
#
# COMPACT_ATOMS: atom_id res chain seq x y z
N MET A 1 48.21 31.56 -17.48
CA MET A 1 48.96 30.38 -17.02
C MET A 1 48.05 29.16 -17.05
N LEU A 2 48.49 28.07 -17.69
CA LEU A 2 47.78 26.78 -17.61
C LEU A 2 47.89 26.23 -16.19
N ASP A 3 46.79 25.72 -15.65
CA ASP A 3 46.82 25.07 -14.35
C ASP A 3 47.57 23.73 -14.43
N GLN A 4 48.30 23.37 -13.38
CA GLN A 4 49.12 22.16 -13.31
C GLN A 4 48.36 20.87 -13.65
N LEU A 5 47.11 20.74 -13.18
CA LEU A 5 46.26 19.57 -13.44
C LEU A 5 45.87 19.50 -14.92
N THR A 6 45.57 20.64 -15.55
CA THR A 6 45.33 20.69 -17.00
C THR A 6 46.56 20.24 -17.78
N HIS A 7 47.75 20.70 -17.40
CA HIS A 7 48.99 20.29 -18.05
C HIS A 7 49.22 18.77 -17.92
N LEU A 8 49.04 18.20 -16.73
CA LEU A 8 49.19 16.76 -16.50
C LEU A 8 48.21 15.92 -17.33
N VAL A 9 46.95 16.35 -17.47
CA VAL A 9 45.96 15.67 -18.32
C VAL A 9 46.38 15.68 -19.78
N LEU A 10 46.83 16.82 -20.31
CA LEU A 10 47.26 16.95 -21.71
C LEU A 10 48.51 16.11 -22.00
N VAL A 11 49.46 16.07 -21.07
CA VAL A 11 50.66 15.21 -21.18
C VAL A 11 50.26 13.73 -21.16
N TYR A 12 49.37 13.34 -20.25
CA TYR A 12 48.88 11.97 -20.16
C TYR A 12 48.14 11.52 -21.43
N GLN A 13 47.25 12.37 -21.96
CA GLN A 13 46.53 12.08 -23.22
C GLN A 13 47.47 11.91 -24.42
N ARG A 14 48.61 12.60 -24.44
CA ARG A 14 49.57 12.58 -25.56
C ARG A 14 50.59 11.45 -25.47
N LEU A 15 51.13 11.20 -24.28
CA LEU A 15 52.27 10.30 -24.07
C LEU A 15 51.87 8.99 -23.39
N GLY A 16 50.71 8.91 -22.73
CA GLY A 16 50.32 7.78 -21.89
C GLY A 16 51.19 7.58 -20.64
N GLN A 17 52.13 8.48 -20.36
CA GLN A 17 53.07 8.41 -19.24
C GLN A 17 52.54 9.19 -18.02
N HIS A 18 53.07 8.88 -16.82
CA HIS A 18 52.74 9.52 -15.54
C HIS A 18 51.29 9.35 -15.04
N SER A 19 50.67 8.19 -15.29
CA SER A 19 49.32 7.86 -14.81
C SER A 19 49.16 8.06 -13.30
N ASP A 20 50.17 7.67 -12.52
CA ASP A 20 50.02 7.57 -11.07
C ASP A 20 50.00 8.93 -10.39
N ILE A 21 50.84 9.86 -10.86
CA ILE A 21 50.89 11.24 -10.33
C ILE A 21 49.59 11.96 -10.69
N LEU A 22 49.14 11.86 -11.94
CA LEU A 22 47.88 12.45 -12.38
C LEU A 22 46.70 11.88 -11.59
N GLN A 23 46.62 10.56 -11.47
CA GLN A 23 45.54 9.89 -10.74
C GLN A 23 45.52 10.32 -9.27
N LYS A 24 46.69 10.40 -8.62
CA LYS A 24 46.81 10.86 -7.23
C LYS A 24 46.30 12.30 -7.06
N GLU A 25 46.69 13.21 -7.94
CA GLU A 25 46.24 14.61 -7.90
C GLU A 25 44.73 14.74 -8.14
N ILE A 26 44.18 14.02 -9.12
CA ILE A 26 42.73 14.00 -9.36
C ILE A 26 42.00 13.41 -8.14
N ASN A 27 42.48 12.30 -7.60
CA ASN A 27 41.86 11.64 -6.45
C ASN A 27 41.82 12.55 -5.22
N LEU A 28 42.94 13.20 -4.90
CA LEU A 28 43.00 14.17 -3.81
C LEU A 28 42.06 15.35 -4.04
N TYR A 29 41.94 15.82 -5.28
CA TYR A 29 41.03 16.90 -5.63
C TYR A 29 39.57 16.50 -5.43
N ILE A 30 39.18 15.32 -5.92
CA ILE A 30 37.82 14.77 -5.78
C ILE A 30 37.48 14.55 -4.31
N TYR A 31 38.38 13.92 -3.54
CA TYR A 31 38.15 13.64 -2.13
C TYR A 31 37.90 14.91 -1.31
N ARG A 32 38.63 15.99 -1.60
CA ARG A 32 38.48 17.28 -0.92
C ARG A 32 37.32 18.13 -1.44
N TYR A 33 36.66 17.73 -2.52
CA TYR A 33 35.62 18.55 -3.16
C TYR A 33 34.39 18.78 -2.26
N PRO A 34 33.83 17.77 -1.57
CA PRO A 34 32.69 17.97 -0.66
C PRO A 34 32.97 18.98 0.46
N ALA A 35 34.21 19.06 0.94
CA ALA A 35 34.60 19.93 2.06
C ALA A 35 34.43 21.44 1.78
N ARG A 36 34.30 21.85 0.51
CA ARG A 36 34.28 23.28 0.10
C ARG A 36 32.92 23.98 0.25
N GLY A 37 31.99 23.40 0.99
CA GLY A 37 30.67 24.02 1.23
C GLY A 37 29.51 23.05 1.30
N TYR A 38 29.77 21.74 1.40
CA TYR A 38 28.73 20.75 1.63
C TYR A 38 28.91 20.13 3.01
N GLU A 39 27.92 20.32 3.88
CA GLU A 39 27.81 19.67 5.19
C GLU A 39 27.52 18.18 5.00
N LEU A 40 28.50 17.42 4.51
CA LEU A 40 28.44 15.97 4.41
C LEU A 40 29.33 15.38 5.50
N PRO A 41 28.89 14.31 6.19
CA PRO A 41 29.76 13.58 7.10
C PRO A 41 30.90 12.92 6.31
N GLU A 42 32.03 12.68 6.97
CA GLU A 42 33.22 12.10 6.33
C GLU A 42 32.95 10.74 5.68
N GLU A 43 32.09 9.92 6.29
CA GLU A 43 31.64 8.64 5.70
C GLU A 43 31.02 8.83 4.32
N GLU A 44 30.18 9.86 4.14
CA GLU A 44 29.59 10.19 2.85
C GLU A 44 30.62 10.75 1.85
N TRP A 45 31.76 11.27 2.30
CA TRP A 45 32.83 11.71 1.40
C TRP A 45 33.49 10.51 0.74
N VAL A 46 33.74 9.45 1.53
CA VAL A 46 34.33 8.20 1.04
C VAL A 46 33.40 7.57 0.01
N ASP A 47 32.11 7.44 0.32
CA ASP A 47 31.13 6.87 -0.60
C ASP A 47 30.97 7.71 -1.88
N PHE A 48 30.92 9.04 -1.76
CA PHE A 48 30.90 9.93 -2.92
C PHE A 48 32.16 9.74 -3.78
N PHE A 49 33.33 9.70 -3.16
CA PHE A 49 34.61 9.48 -3.84
C PHE A 49 34.61 8.14 -4.59
N LEU A 50 34.21 7.05 -3.94
CA LEU A 50 34.10 5.73 -4.57
C LEU A 50 33.14 5.73 -5.76
N SER A 51 32.02 6.44 -5.66
CA SER A 51 31.02 6.52 -6.74
C SER A 51 31.55 7.16 -8.02
N ILE A 52 32.49 8.11 -7.92
CA ILE A 52 33.04 8.83 -9.07
C ILE A 52 34.35 8.23 -9.58
N GLN A 53 35.08 7.46 -8.75
CA GLN A 53 36.34 6.80 -9.15
C GLN A 53 36.19 6.02 -10.45
N GLN A 54 35.09 5.29 -10.61
CA GLN A 54 34.80 4.48 -11.80
C GLN A 54 34.72 5.30 -13.10
N ARG A 55 34.53 6.62 -13.00
CA ARG A 55 34.35 7.53 -14.14
C ARG A 55 35.57 8.40 -14.42
N VAL A 56 36.56 8.42 -13.52
CA VAL A 56 37.72 9.32 -13.64
C VAL A 56 38.48 9.08 -14.95
N GLY A 57 38.70 7.83 -15.33
CA GLY A 57 39.36 7.49 -16.60
C GLY A 57 38.64 8.08 -17.82
N SER A 58 37.32 7.97 -17.86
CA SER A 58 36.49 8.56 -18.93
C SER A 58 36.51 10.10 -18.91
N LEU A 59 36.61 10.72 -17.73
CA LEU A 59 36.71 12.19 -17.62
C LEU A 59 38.06 12.71 -18.12
N VAL A 60 39.15 11.99 -17.84
CA VAL A 60 40.49 12.33 -18.31
C VAL A 60 40.58 12.13 -19.81
N THR A 61 40.14 10.99 -20.33
CA THR A 61 40.19 10.69 -21.77
C THR A 61 39.24 11.56 -22.61
N GLY A 62 38.07 11.90 -22.08
CA GLY A 62 37.07 12.72 -22.77
C GLY A 62 37.28 14.24 -22.65
N PHE A 63 38.32 14.71 -21.96
CA PHE A 63 38.58 16.15 -21.84
C PHE A 63 39.23 16.72 -23.10
N GLU A 64 38.64 17.78 -23.65
CA GLU A 64 39.21 18.56 -24.75
C GLU A 64 39.51 19.99 -24.30
N TYR A 65 40.75 20.44 -24.51
CA TYR A 65 41.14 21.80 -24.15
C TYR A 65 40.60 22.81 -25.17
N ARG A 66 39.53 23.52 -24.77
CA ARG A 66 38.90 24.60 -25.56
C ARG A 66 39.06 25.98 -24.90
N GLY A 67 40.16 26.18 -24.17
CA GLY A 67 40.42 27.41 -23.39
C GLY A 67 39.94 27.37 -21.93
N PHE A 68 39.22 26.33 -21.52
CA PHE A 68 38.87 26.09 -20.11
C PHE A 68 39.79 25.05 -19.50
N SER A 69 40.14 25.24 -18.22
CA SER A 69 40.97 24.30 -17.48
C SER A 69 40.23 23.00 -17.14
N PHE A 70 40.98 21.91 -16.99
CA PHE A 70 40.46 20.63 -16.53
C PHE A 70 39.81 20.74 -15.15
N ARG A 71 40.35 21.59 -14.26
CA ARG A 71 39.72 21.86 -12.95
C ARG A 71 38.30 22.42 -13.08
N THR A 72 38.06 23.33 -14.02
CA THR A 72 36.72 23.89 -14.26
C THR A 72 35.76 22.83 -14.81
N TYR A 73 36.22 22.00 -15.74
CA TYR A 73 35.48 20.87 -16.26
C TYR A 73 35.13 19.86 -15.15
N LEU A 74 36.13 19.46 -14.36
CA LEU A 74 35.99 18.52 -13.25
C LEU A 74 35.04 19.06 -12.19
N ASN A 75 35.14 20.35 -11.81
CA ASN A 75 34.23 20.97 -10.85
C ASN A 75 32.78 20.90 -11.27
N ARG A 76 32.48 21.17 -12.56
CA ARG A 76 31.11 21.10 -13.07
C ARG A 76 30.58 19.67 -13.03
N THR A 77 31.42 18.70 -13.39
CA THR A 77 31.08 17.27 -13.30
C THR A 77 30.84 16.85 -11.85
N LEU A 78 31.74 17.21 -10.93
CA LEU A 78 31.63 16.90 -9.50
C LEU A 78 30.38 17.52 -8.90
N GLN A 79 30.04 18.76 -9.25
CA GLN A 79 28.83 19.42 -8.79
C GLN A 79 27.56 18.64 -9.18
N TRP A 80 27.46 18.22 -10.44
CA TRP A 80 26.33 17.43 -10.93
C TRP A 80 26.28 16.03 -10.31
N HIS A 81 27.45 15.40 -10.15
CA HIS A 81 27.55 14.08 -9.55
C HIS A 81 27.16 14.12 -8.07
N LEU A 82 27.64 15.11 -7.33
CA LEU A 82 27.31 15.32 -5.92
C LEU A 82 25.81 15.58 -5.74
N LYS A 83 25.20 16.38 -6.62
CA LYS A 83 23.74 16.61 -6.61
C LYS A 83 22.96 15.30 -6.82
N THR A 84 23.43 14.44 -7.73
CA THR A 84 22.82 13.13 -8.01
C THR A 84 23.02 12.18 -6.84
N TYR A 85 24.24 12.12 -6.29
CA TYR A 85 24.62 11.32 -5.14
C TYR A 85 23.74 11.65 -3.93
N ARG A 86 23.62 12.94 -3.56
CA ARG A 86 22.76 13.38 -2.44
C ARG A 86 21.29 13.02 -2.64
N ARG A 87 20.79 13.06 -3.87
CA ARG A 87 19.42 12.60 -4.17
C ARG A 87 19.30 11.08 -3.96
N GLY A 88 20.32 10.33 -4.35
CA GLY A 88 20.43 8.89 -4.12
C GLY A 88 20.46 8.53 -2.64
N VAL A 89 21.34 9.15 -1.85
CA VAL A 89 21.46 8.93 -0.40
C VAL A 89 20.15 9.28 0.31
N LYS A 90 19.57 10.46 0.04
CA LYS A 90 18.27 10.84 0.62
C LYS A 90 17.17 9.85 0.27
N LYS A 91 17.16 9.34 -0.97
CA LYS A 91 16.19 8.33 -1.40
C LYS A 91 16.42 6.99 -0.69
N LYS A 92 17.68 6.57 -0.52
CA LYS A 92 18.05 5.35 0.19
C LYS A 92 17.62 5.43 1.65
N LEU A 93 18.02 6.47 2.38
CA LEU A 93 17.60 6.71 3.76
C LEU A 93 16.08 6.78 3.90
N TYR A 94 15.40 7.43 2.96
CA TYR A 94 13.94 7.44 2.92
C TYR A 94 13.36 6.03 2.73
N ASN A 95 13.90 5.25 1.79
CA ASN A 95 13.46 3.88 1.53
C ASN A 95 13.73 2.95 2.72
N ASP A 96 14.93 3.01 3.30
CA ASP A 96 15.32 2.22 4.47
C ASP A 96 14.37 2.53 5.64
N TRP A 97 14.10 3.81 5.87
CA TRP A 97 13.12 4.25 6.87
C TRP A 97 11.68 3.80 6.58
N VAL A 98 11.26 3.80 5.31
CA VAL A 98 9.94 3.28 4.91
C VAL A 98 9.87 1.77 5.17
N LEU A 99 10.91 1.01 4.80
CA LEU A 99 10.96 -0.44 4.98
C LEU A 99 10.98 -0.85 6.45
N GLU A 100 11.72 -0.14 7.30
CA GLU A 100 11.73 -0.33 8.76
C GLU A 100 10.35 -0.11 9.39
N ARG A 101 9.50 0.73 8.79
CA ARG A 101 8.15 0.98 9.30
C ARG A 101 7.06 0.14 8.65
N GLU A 102 7.18 -0.19 7.37
CA GLU A 102 6.25 -1.12 6.73
C GLU A 102 6.37 -2.53 7.34
N SER A 103 7.55 -2.94 7.80
CA SER A 103 7.70 -4.19 8.57
C SER A 103 7.00 -4.16 9.93
N VAL A 104 6.88 -2.97 10.56
CA VAL A 104 6.15 -2.76 11.82
C VAL A 104 4.64 -2.56 11.59
N LEU A 105 4.25 -2.00 10.44
CA LEU A 105 2.87 -1.79 10.00
C LEU A 105 2.36 -2.92 9.10
N ALA A 106 3.09 -4.03 9.00
CA ALA A 106 2.55 -5.28 8.51
C ALA A 106 1.39 -5.62 9.45
N TYR A 107 0.21 -5.11 9.10
CA TYR A 107 -1.04 -5.58 9.65
C TYR A 107 -0.93 -7.09 9.58
N PRO A 108 -1.03 -7.82 10.70
CA PRO A 108 -0.94 -9.27 10.68
C PRO A 108 -1.86 -9.72 9.56
N GLU A 109 -1.26 -10.22 8.47
CA GLU A 109 -1.92 -10.48 7.20
C GLU A 109 -2.91 -11.60 7.48
N CYS A 110 -4.12 -11.23 7.90
CA CYS A 110 -5.03 -12.14 8.57
C CYS A 110 -4.35 -12.84 9.76
N CYS A 111 -4.72 -12.45 10.98
CA CYS A 111 -4.59 -13.39 12.08
C CYS A 111 -5.10 -14.77 11.62
N ASP A 112 -4.23 -15.79 11.65
CA ASP A 112 -4.54 -17.20 11.35
C ASP A 112 -5.67 -17.77 12.24
N CYS A 113 -6.26 -16.94 13.09
CA CYS A 113 -7.51 -17.19 13.80
C CYS A 113 -8.77 -17.24 12.90
N PHE A 114 -8.67 -17.12 11.57
CA PHE A 114 -9.77 -17.42 10.63
C PHE A 114 -9.87 -18.93 10.27
N SER A 115 -9.30 -19.81 11.08
CA SER A 115 -9.34 -21.27 10.93
C SER A 115 -10.67 -21.92 11.36
N ASN A 116 -11.80 -21.34 10.96
CA ASN A 116 -13.05 -22.10 10.86
C ASN A 116 -13.50 -22.14 9.40
N GLU A 117 -12.86 -23.01 8.62
CA GLU A 117 -13.18 -23.30 7.21
C GLU A 117 -14.64 -23.74 6.96
N TYR A 118 -15.47 -23.85 8.01
CA TYR A 118 -16.84 -24.36 7.95
C TYR A 118 -17.94 -23.34 8.31
N GLU A 119 -17.62 -22.08 8.63
CA GLU A 119 -18.63 -21.16 9.18
C GLU A 119 -19.74 -20.74 8.21
N LEU A 120 -19.44 -20.43 6.94
CA LEU A 120 -20.44 -19.83 6.06
C LEU A 120 -21.52 -20.84 5.63
N ARG A 121 -21.08 -22.04 5.24
CA ARG A 121 -21.94 -23.14 4.83
C ARG A 121 -22.91 -23.52 5.95
N ASP A 122 -22.38 -23.70 7.16
CA ASP A 122 -23.15 -24.12 8.32
C ASP A 122 -24.11 -23.02 8.78
N LYS A 123 -23.71 -21.73 8.71
CA LYS A 123 -24.61 -20.60 8.95
C LYS A 123 -25.79 -20.58 7.96
N ILE A 124 -25.55 -20.85 6.68
CA ILE A 124 -26.62 -20.92 5.67
C ILE A 124 -27.56 -22.09 5.97
N LEU A 125 -27.01 -23.28 6.22
CA LEU A 125 -27.80 -24.45 6.58
C LEU A 125 -28.63 -24.22 7.84
N TYR A 126 -28.04 -23.58 8.85
CA TYR A 126 -28.71 -23.19 10.08
C TYR A 126 -29.90 -22.28 9.80
N VAL A 127 -29.70 -21.21 9.02
CA VAL A 127 -30.79 -20.29 8.63
C VAL A 127 -31.92 -21.03 7.90
N LEU A 128 -31.58 -21.94 6.98
CA LEU A 128 -32.55 -22.74 6.24
C LEU A 128 -33.32 -23.73 7.12
N LYS A 129 -32.67 -24.30 8.15
CA LYS A 129 -33.27 -25.24 9.12
C LYS A 129 -34.19 -24.54 10.13
N CYS A 130 -33.75 -23.42 10.71
CA CYS A 130 -34.50 -22.71 11.75
C CYS A 130 -35.76 -22.01 11.20
N CYS A 131 -35.77 -21.72 9.91
CA CYS A 131 -36.92 -21.17 9.22
C CYS A 131 -37.96 -22.27 8.94
N LYS A 132 -38.95 -22.43 9.83
CA LYS A 132 -40.15 -23.29 9.64
C LYS A 132 -41.02 -22.76 8.48
N LEU A 133 -40.54 -22.91 7.25
CA LEU A 133 -41.14 -22.36 6.03
C LEU A 133 -41.72 -23.45 5.15
N THR A 134 -42.79 -23.10 4.43
CA THR A 134 -43.31 -23.92 3.33
C THR A 134 -42.27 -24.06 2.22
N ALA A 135 -42.39 -25.10 1.38
CA ALA A 135 -41.46 -25.36 0.28
C ALA A 135 -41.26 -24.12 -0.63
N LYS A 136 -42.35 -23.46 -1.03
CA LYS A 136 -42.32 -22.22 -1.83
C LYS A 136 -41.54 -21.10 -1.14
N ARG A 137 -41.79 -20.88 0.16
CA ARG A 137 -41.09 -19.83 0.93
C ARG A 137 -39.61 -20.16 1.14
N ARG A 138 -39.25 -21.45 1.24
CA ARG A 138 -37.86 -21.91 1.32
C ARG A 138 -37.11 -21.62 0.02
N THR A 139 -37.70 -21.86 -1.14
CA THR A 139 -37.08 -21.49 -2.44
C THR A 139 -36.80 -19.99 -2.52
N VAL A 140 -37.77 -19.16 -2.13
CA VAL A 140 -37.58 -17.70 -2.07
C VAL A 140 -36.47 -17.30 -1.10
N LEU A 141 -36.37 -17.95 0.07
CA LEU A 141 -35.28 -17.69 1.01
C LEU A 141 -33.91 -18.07 0.43
N LYS A 142 -33.81 -19.21 -0.27
CA LYS A 142 -32.57 -19.64 -0.93
C LYS A 142 -32.09 -18.61 -1.95
N THR A 143 -32.98 -18.14 -2.81
CA THR A 143 -32.68 -17.07 -3.79
C THR A 143 -32.19 -15.80 -3.09
N ARG A 144 -32.82 -15.39 -1.98
CA ARG A 144 -32.40 -14.20 -1.24
C ARG A 144 -31.03 -14.36 -0.59
N LEU A 145 -30.75 -15.54 -0.01
CA LEU A 145 -29.43 -15.86 0.54
C LEU A 145 -28.37 -15.85 -0.57
N PHE A 146 -28.71 -16.31 -1.78
CA PHE A 146 -27.80 -16.24 -2.92
C PHE A 146 -27.50 -14.79 -3.33
N PHE A 147 -28.49 -13.89 -3.32
CA PHE A 147 -28.23 -12.46 -3.52
C PHE A 147 -27.26 -11.89 -2.47
N LEU A 148 -27.36 -12.33 -1.21
CA LEU A 148 -26.46 -11.90 -0.14
C LEU A 148 -25.03 -12.42 -0.37
N LEU A 149 -24.86 -13.64 -0.86
CA LEU A 149 -23.54 -14.16 -1.25
C LEU A 149 -22.93 -13.30 -2.36
N LEU A 150 -23.68 -13.07 -3.45
CA LEU A 150 -23.20 -12.23 -4.54
C LEU A 150 -22.90 -10.79 -4.10
N LYS A 151 -23.66 -10.26 -3.14
CA LYS A 151 -23.40 -8.93 -2.56
C LYS A 151 -22.07 -8.83 -1.82
N ASN A 152 -21.57 -9.95 -1.30
CA ASN A 152 -20.33 -10.05 -0.53
C ASN A 152 -19.24 -10.85 -1.27
N ILE A 153 -19.33 -10.93 -2.61
CA ILE A 153 -18.48 -11.81 -3.42
C ILE A 153 -16.98 -11.60 -3.25
N LEU A 154 -16.54 -10.39 -2.86
CA LEU A 154 -15.14 -10.07 -2.60
C LEU A 154 -14.57 -10.75 -1.35
N PHE A 155 -15.43 -11.16 -0.43
CA PHE A 155 -15.03 -11.73 0.86
C PHE A 155 -15.28 -13.23 0.93
N ILE A 156 -15.72 -13.85 -0.16
CA ILE A 156 -16.09 -15.27 -0.22
C ILE A 156 -15.08 -15.97 -1.12
N ARG A 157 -14.44 -17.01 -0.58
CA ARG A 157 -13.51 -17.83 -1.36
C ARG A 157 -14.29 -18.64 -2.39
N GLU A 158 -13.62 -18.99 -3.48
CA GLU A 158 -14.26 -19.73 -4.58
C GLU A 158 -14.87 -21.08 -4.13
N PRO A 159 -14.18 -21.94 -3.35
CA PRO A 159 -14.76 -23.18 -2.85
C PRO A 159 -16.01 -22.95 -1.98
N GLU A 160 -15.96 -21.95 -1.09
CA GLU A 160 -17.08 -21.61 -0.20
C GLU A 160 -18.32 -21.16 -0.97
N LEU A 161 -18.13 -20.36 -2.03
CA LEU A 161 -19.23 -19.96 -2.90
C LEU A 161 -19.90 -21.17 -3.54
N LEU A 162 -19.10 -22.11 -4.06
CA LEU A 162 -19.60 -23.30 -4.75
C LEU A 162 -20.41 -24.21 -3.82
N ASP A 163 -19.90 -24.45 -2.61
CA ASP A 163 -20.59 -25.26 -1.60
C ASP A 163 -21.91 -24.61 -1.17
N CYS A 164 -21.90 -23.29 -0.98
CA CYS A 164 -23.11 -22.55 -0.63
C CYS A 164 -24.11 -22.51 -1.79
N ALA A 165 -23.65 -22.35 -3.04
CA ALA A 165 -24.50 -22.33 -4.23
C ALA A 165 -25.29 -23.63 -4.38
N GLU A 166 -24.63 -24.78 -4.17
CA GLU A 166 -25.26 -26.09 -4.23
C GLU A 166 -26.39 -26.24 -3.20
N ILE A 167 -26.15 -25.85 -1.94
CA ILE A 167 -27.18 -25.84 -0.89
C ILE A 167 -28.36 -24.92 -1.24
N LEU A 168 -28.06 -23.80 -1.89
CA LEU A 168 -29.05 -22.82 -2.34
C LEU A 168 -29.73 -23.20 -3.66
N ALA A 169 -29.45 -24.40 -4.20
CA ALA A 169 -30.00 -24.93 -5.44
C ALA A 169 -29.63 -24.10 -6.70
N TYR A 170 -28.41 -23.57 -6.73
CA TYR A 170 -27.81 -22.96 -7.92
C TYR A 170 -26.71 -23.88 -8.49
N PRO A 171 -26.70 -24.15 -9.81
CA PRO A 171 -25.63 -24.93 -10.42
C PRO A 171 -24.26 -24.28 -10.22
N ARG A 172 -23.24 -25.07 -9.90
CA ARG A 172 -21.86 -24.61 -9.67
C ARG A 172 -21.32 -23.77 -10.84
N MET A 173 -21.58 -24.20 -12.07
CA MET A 173 -21.17 -23.50 -13.29
C MET A 173 -21.80 -22.10 -13.41
N GLU A 174 -23.08 -21.96 -13.09
CA GLU A 174 -23.75 -20.66 -13.10
C GLU A 174 -23.23 -19.74 -12.01
N ALA A 175 -23.04 -20.26 -10.79
CA ALA A 175 -22.49 -19.48 -9.69
C ALA A 175 -21.10 -18.92 -10.03
N MET A 176 -20.25 -19.71 -10.67
CA MET A 176 -18.94 -19.26 -11.15
C MET A 176 -19.05 -18.20 -12.24
N LYS A 177 -19.95 -18.38 -13.20
CA LYS A 177 -20.22 -17.37 -14.22
C LYS A 177 -20.63 -16.04 -13.59
N TYR A 178 -21.56 -16.05 -12.63
CA TYR A 178 -22.01 -14.83 -11.96
C TYR A 178 -20.90 -14.18 -11.13
N ARG A 179 -20.09 -14.99 -10.43
CA ARG A 179 -18.90 -14.49 -9.71
C ARG A 179 -17.96 -13.75 -10.65
N ASN A 180 -17.55 -14.39 -11.74
CA ASN A 180 -16.56 -13.84 -12.65
C ASN A 180 -17.05 -12.55 -13.30
N GLN A 181 -18.32 -12.51 -13.72
CA GLN A 181 -18.93 -11.30 -14.25
C GLN A 181 -18.96 -10.16 -13.23
N LEU A 182 -19.30 -10.44 -11.96
CA LEU A 182 -19.24 -9.44 -10.90
C LEU A 182 -17.81 -8.97 -10.66
N LEU A 183 -16.84 -9.88 -10.54
CA LEU A 183 -15.44 -9.50 -10.31
C LEU A 183 -14.88 -8.61 -11.44
N CYS A 184 -15.22 -8.90 -12.70
CA CYS A 184 -14.88 -8.02 -13.82
C CYS A 184 -15.46 -6.60 -13.65
N LEU A 185 -16.72 -6.46 -13.21
CA LEU A 185 -17.35 -5.15 -12.95
C LEU A 185 -16.72 -4.42 -11.74
N LEU A 186 -16.11 -5.16 -10.81
CA LEU A 186 -15.47 -4.59 -9.62
C LEU A 186 -14.00 -4.20 -9.85
N GLN A 187 -13.35 -4.77 -10.86
CA GLN A 187 -11.90 -4.66 -11.06
C GLN A 187 -11.41 -3.21 -11.07
N ASP A 188 -12.04 -2.33 -11.84
CA ASP A 188 -11.65 -0.92 -11.92
C ASP A 188 -11.83 -0.18 -10.59
N ARG A 189 -12.86 -0.54 -9.82
CA ARG A 189 -13.12 0.07 -8.50
C ARG A 189 -12.11 -0.38 -7.46
N ILE A 190 -11.74 -1.66 -7.49
CA ILE A 190 -10.70 -2.23 -6.63
C ILE A 190 -9.36 -1.56 -6.95
N PHE A 191 -8.97 -1.58 -8.23
CA PHE A 191 -7.73 -0.94 -8.68
C PHE A 191 -7.67 0.55 -8.30
N ARG A 192 -8.76 1.29 -8.52
CA ARG A 192 -8.85 2.70 -8.13
C ARG A 192 -8.70 2.88 -6.61
N ARG A 193 -9.32 2.02 -5.80
CA ARG A 193 -9.18 2.07 -4.34
C ARG A 193 -7.73 1.80 -3.92
N ASP A 194 -7.09 0.78 -4.49
CA ASP A 194 -5.71 0.43 -4.18
C ASP A 194 -4.75 1.56 -4.54
N LEU A 195 -4.93 2.17 -5.71
CA LEU A 195 -4.19 3.36 -6.11
C LEU A 195 -4.36 4.53 -5.12
N MET A 196 -5.58 4.74 -4.61
CA MET A 196 -5.83 5.77 -3.59
C MET A 196 -5.20 5.42 -2.25
N ILE A 197 -5.21 4.15 -1.85
CA ILE A 197 -4.50 3.67 -0.64
C ILE A 197 -3.00 3.93 -0.78
N GLN A 198 -2.39 3.61 -1.93
CA GLN A 198 -0.97 3.90 -2.18
C GLN A 198 -0.67 5.39 -2.10
N ARG A 199 -1.53 6.25 -2.70
CA ARG A 199 -1.39 7.72 -2.61
C ARG A 199 -1.52 8.22 -1.17
N ARG A 200 -2.46 7.68 -0.39
CA ARG A 200 -2.62 7.97 1.04
C ARG A 200 -1.37 7.60 1.81
N ASN A 201 -0.85 6.39 1.61
CA ASN A 201 0.36 5.90 2.26
C ASN A 201 1.55 6.82 1.93
N SER A 202 1.71 7.19 0.66
CA SER A 202 2.74 8.18 0.26
C SER A 202 2.63 9.51 1.01
N CYS A 203 1.42 10.03 1.22
CA CYS A 203 1.21 11.25 2.02
C CYS A 203 1.55 11.03 3.50
N TYR A 204 1.13 9.90 4.07
CA TYR A 204 1.43 9.53 5.45
C TYR A 204 2.94 9.38 5.70
N HIS A 205 3.68 8.79 4.77
CA HIS A 205 5.15 8.68 4.88
C HIS A 205 5.80 10.05 4.90
N LYS A 206 5.40 10.95 4.00
CA LYS A 206 5.94 12.31 3.94
C LYS A 206 5.61 13.13 5.19
N GLU A 207 4.37 13.04 5.66
CA GLU A 207 3.95 13.65 6.93
C GLU A 207 4.84 13.16 8.08
N THR A 208 4.98 11.84 8.23
CA THR A 208 5.80 11.28 9.31
C THR A 208 7.26 11.71 9.20
N TYR A 209 7.84 11.67 7.99
CA TYR A 209 9.21 12.10 7.75
C TYR A 209 9.42 13.57 8.15
N CYS A 210 8.52 14.47 7.73
CA CYS A 210 8.56 15.87 8.15
C CYS A 210 8.40 16.03 9.67
N GLY A 211 7.55 15.23 10.30
CA GLY A 211 7.36 15.22 11.76
C GLY A 211 8.63 14.84 12.52
N LYS A 212 9.38 13.85 12.02
CA LYS A 212 10.68 13.47 12.59
C LYS A 212 11.71 14.58 12.45
N GLN A 213 11.86 15.12 11.24
CA GLN A 213 12.79 16.22 10.96
C GLN A 213 12.53 17.43 11.87
N MET A 214 11.27 17.73 12.16
CA MET A 214 10.90 18.84 13.04
C MET A 214 11.43 18.67 14.48
N GLY A 215 11.64 17.43 14.95
CA GLY A 215 12.27 17.14 16.23
C GLY A 215 13.78 17.33 16.25
N GLU A 216 14.44 17.25 15.09
CA GLU A 216 15.90 17.37 14.95
C GLU A 216 16.36 18.84 14.79
N TYR A 217 15.53 19.70 14.20
CA TYR A 217 15.88 21.10 13.99
C TYR A 217 15.73 21.94 15.28
N THR A 218 16.65 22.87 15.51
CA THR A 218 16.56 23.90 16.57
C THR A 218 16.09 25.26 16.02
N ASN A 219 16.34 25.54 14.74
CA ASN A 219 15.98 26.80 14.09
C ASN A 219 14.46 26.96 13.91
N THR A 220 13.91 28.08 14.39
CA THR A 220 12.47 28.41 14.33
C THR A 220 11.94 28.61 12.91
N GLY A 221 12.76 29.13 11.99
CA GLY A 221 12.35 29.34 10.59
C GLY A 221 12.12 28.02 9.86
N GLN A 222 13.08 27.09 9.96
CA GLN A 222 12.97 25.75 9.36
C GLN A 222 11.81 24.94 9.96
N LYS A 223 11.55 25.08 11.27
CA LYS A 223 10.38 24.47 11.90
C LYS A 223 9.07 24.96 11.30
N LYS A 224 8.96 26.27 11.04
CA LYS A 224 7.75 26.84 10.42
C LYS A 224 7.53 26.29 9.01
N GLU A 225 8.57 26.22 8.19
CA GLU A 225 8.47 25.63 6.84
C GLU A 225 8.04 24.15 6.89
N LEU A 226 8.62 23.36 7.81
CA LEU A 226 8.22 21.96 8.01
C LEU A 226 6.78 21.83 8.51
N GLN A 227 6.32 22.74 9.36
CA GLN A 227 4.94 22.77 9.85
C GLN A 227 3.95 23.07 8.73
N ASP A 228 4.27 23.98 7.81
CA ASP A 228 3.44 24.26 6.63
C ASP A 228 3.36 23.04 5.71
N VAL A 229 4.48 22.35 5.51
CA VAL A 229 4.55 21.09 4.74
C VAL A 229 3.74 19.97 5.41
N LEU A 230 3.82 19.83 6.73
CA LEU A 230 3.01 18.88 7.51
C LEU A 230 1.52 19.14 7.33
N THR A 231 1.11 20.40 7.45
CA THR A 231 -0.28 20.83 7.29
C THR A 231 -0.78 20.53 5.87
N HIS A 232 0.05 20.78 4.86
CA HIS A 232 -0.25 20.44 3.47
C HIS A 232 -0.50 18.93 3.27
N TYR A 233 0.41 18.07 3.75
CA TYR A 233 0.25 16.61 3.58
C TYR A 233 -0.90 16.05 4.41
N ASN A 234 -1.19 16.61 5.58
CA ASN A 234 -2.36 16.24 6.37
C ASN A 234 -3.67 16.56 5.65
N GLY A 235 -3.82 17.78 5.13
CA GLY A 235 -4.99 18.15 4.34
C GLY A 235 -5.16 17.28 3.10
N LYS A 236 -4.06 16.93 2.42
CA LYS A 236 -4.08 16.03 1.27
C LYS A 236 -4.46 14.59 1.65
N LYS A 237 -3.91 14.06 2.74
CA LYS A 237 -4.23 12.73 3.28
C LYS A 237 -5.72 12.63 3.61
N GLN A 238 -6.30 13.65 4.26
CA GLN A 238 -7.72 13.68 4.59
C GLN A 238 -8.59 13.64 3.32
N LYS A 239 -8.30 14.47 2.32
CA LYS A 239 -9.01 14.44 1.03
C LYS A 239 -8.95 13.06 0.35
N ILE A 240 -7.82 12.38 0.43
CA ILE A 240 -7.67 11.02 -0.13
C ILE A 240 -8.49 10.02 0.69
N ASN A 241 -8.52 10.12 2.02
CA ASN A 241 -9.38 9.28 2.85
C ASN A 241 -10.85 9.46 2.47
N ASP A 242 -11.31 10.70 2.32
CA ASP A 242 -12.68 10.99 1.90
C ASP A 242 -12.98 10.33 0.53
N GLN A 243 -12.04 10.43 -0.42
CA GLN A 243 -12.16 9.76 -1.72
C GLN A 243 -12.21 8.23 -1.60
N ILE A 244 -11.38 7.63 -0.73
CA ILE A 244 -11.38 6.17 -0.48
C ILE A 244 -12.75 5.74 0.07
N HIS A 245 -13.30 6.49 1.03
CA HIS A 245 -14.61 6.19 1.62
C HIS A 245 -15.75 6.28 0.61
N CYS A 246 -15.63 7.14 -0.42
CA CYS A 246 -16.61 7.21 -1.50
C CYS A 246 -16.52 6.05 -2.52
N ILE A 247 -15.44 5.27 -2.54
CA ILE A 247 -15.30 4.15 -3.48
C ILE A 247 -16.06 2.93 -2.93
N HIS A 248 -17.24 2.68 -3.49
CA HIS A 248 -18.03 1.50 -3.16
C HIS A 248 -17.44 0.25 -3.82
N ILE A 249 -16.75 -0.61 -3.05
CA ILE A 249 -16.10 -1.82 -3.56
C ILE A 249 -17.04 -3.01 -3.77
N LEU A 250 -18.22 -3.01 -3.16
CA LEU A 250 -19.15 -4.13 -3.28
C LEU A 250 -19.97 -4.05 -4.57
N PRO A 251 -20.54 -5.16 -5.04
CA PRO A 251 -21.57 -5.13 -6.06
C PRO A 251 -22.76 -4.26 -5.64
N THR A 252 -23.24 -3.42 -6.53
CA THR A 252 -24.53 -2.74 -6.39
C THR A 252 -25.66 -3.72 -6.69
N ASN A 253 -26.86 -3.45 -6.20
CA ASN A 253 -28.00 -4.32 -6.47
C ASN A 253 -28.38 -4.34 -7.96
N ARG A 254 -28.06 -3.25 -8.69
CA ARG A 254 -28.21 -3.16 -10.15
C ARG A 254 -27.25 -4.09 -10.89
N GLU A 255 -26.00 -4.20 -10.42
CA GLU A 255 -25.02 -5.11 -11.03
C GLU A 255 -25.39 -6.57 -10.78
N ILE A 256 -25.84 -6.90 -9.55
CA ILE A 256 -26.35 -8.24 -9.24
C ILE A 256 -27.56 -8.56 -10.13
N SER A 257 -28.50 -7.62 -10.29
CA SER A 257 -29.69 -7.84 -11.12
C SER A 257 -29.34 -8.01 -12.60
N MET A 258 -28.34 -7.28 -13.09
CA MET A 258 -27.83 -7.39 -14.46
C MET A 258 -27.18 -8.76 -14.71
N VAL A 259 -26.31 -9.21 -13.80
CA VAL A 259 -25.61 -10.50 -13.90
C VAL A 259 -26.58 -11.68 -13.82
N LEU A 260 -27.62 -11.59 -12.99
CA LEU A 260 -28.65 -12.61 -12.85
C LEU A 260 -29.78 -12.52 -13.89
N ASN A 261 -29.79 -11.48 -14.72
CA ASN A 261 -30.88 -11.18 -15.65
C ASN A 261 -32.28 -11.16 -14.99
N ILE A 262 -32.40 -10.48 -13.84
CA ILE A 262 -33.65 -10.30 -13.10
C ILE A 262 -33.93 -8.81 -12.86
N PRO A 263 -35.17 -8.40 -12.56
CA PRO A 263 -35.47 -7.02 -12.18
C PRO A 263 -34.71 -6.59 -10.92
N LYS A 264 -34.14 -5.37 -10.94
CA LYS A 264 -33.46 -4.78 -9.76
C LYS A 264 -34.33 -4.80 -8.50
N GLY A 265 -35.63 -4.52 -8.64
CA GLY A 265 -36.59 -4.54 -7.54
C GLY A 265 -36.69 -5.91 -6.84
N SER A 266 -36.42 -7.02 -7.54
CA SER A 266 -36.36 -8.36 -6.94
C SER A 266 -35.14 -8.53 -6.04
N VAL A 267 -33.98 -7.98 -6.43
CA VAL A 267 -32.77 -7.98 -5.59
C VAL A 267 -32.97 -7.08 -4.36
N ASP A 268 -33.49 -5.87 -4.57
CA ASP A 268 -33.74 -4.88 -3.51
C ASP A 268 -34.71 -5.43 -2.45
N SER A 269 -35.88 -5.90 -2.89
CA SER A 269 -36.87 -6.51 -1.98
C SER A 269 -36.36 -7.80 -1.35
N GLY A 270 -35.63 -8.63 -2.12
CA GLY A 270 -35.04 -9.87 -1.64
C GLY A 270 -34.10 -9.66 -0.46
N LEU A 271 -33.14 -8.73 -0.61
CA LEU A 271 -32.19 -8.37 0.44
C LEU A 271 -32.87 -7.66 1.62
N TYR A 272 -33.85 -6.80 1.36
CA TYR A 272 -34.63 -6.14 2.42
C TYR A 272 -35.34 -7.14 3.32
N TYR A 273 -36.11 -8.07 2.73
CA TYR A 273 -36.83 -9.08 3.50
C TYR A 273 -35.90 -10.09 4.17
N LEU A 274 -34.77 -10.42 3.53
CA LEU A 274 -33.75 -11.25 4.16
C LEU A 274 -33.20 -10.58 5.43
N LYS A 275 -32.80 -9.31 5.35
CA LYS A 275 -32.32 -8.55 6.51
C LYS A 275 -33.35 -8.50 7.63
N LYS A 276 -34.63 -8.27 7.29
CA LYS A 276 -35.73 -8.28 8.26
C LYS A 276 -35.88 -9.64 8.94
N ASN A 277 -35.82 -10.73 8.17
CA ASN A 277 -35.92 -12.09 8.70
C ASN A 277 -34.73 -12.45 9.60
N LEU A 278 -33.50 -12.12 9.19
CA LEU A 278 -32.30 -12.40 9.98
C LEU A 278 -32.31 -11.65 11.31
N LYS A 279 -32.73 -10.37 11.32
CA LYS A 279 -32.92 -9.61 12.58
C LYS A 279 -33.93 -10.28 13.52
N ALA A 280 -35.07 -10.73 12.99
CA ALA A 280 -36.07 -11.42 13.80
C ALA A 280 -35.56 -12.77 14.35
N MET A 281 -34.69 -13.47 13.62
CA MET A 281 -34.04 -14.69 14.10
C MET A 281 -33.02 -14.39 15.21
N ASP A 282 -32.20 -13.36 15.05
CA ASP A 282 -31.20 -12.96 16.05
C ASP A 282 -31.85 -12.57 17.38
N SER A 283 -32.93 -11.78 17.35
CA SER A 283 -33.69 -11.44 18.56
C SER A 283 -34.25 -12.68 19.27
N ARG A 284 -34.67 -13.72 18.54
CA ARG A 284 -35.13 -14.99 19.13
C ARG A 284 -33.97 -15.77 19.76
N LEU A 285 -32.80 -15.77 19.13
CA LEU A 285 -31.62 -16.45 19.69
C LEU A 285 -31.11 -15.79 20.96
N GLN A 286 -31.14 -14.45 21.01
CA GLN A 286 -30.81 -13.71 22.22
C GLN A 286 -31.79 -14.02 23.36
N LEU A 287 -33.08 -14.22 23.07
CA LEU A 287 -34.08 -14.62 24.08
C LEU A 287 -33.85 -16.04 24.59
N VAL A 288 -33.55 -17.01 23.72
CA VAL A 288 -33.26 -18.39 24.11
C VAL A 288 -32.02 -18.46 25.00
N ARG A 289 -30.94 -17.76 24.64
CA ARG A 289 -29.72 -17.69 25.45
C ARG A 289 -29.98 -17.06 26.83
N LYS A 290 -30.82 -16.03 26.91
CA LYS A 290 -31.21 -15.42 28.19
C LYS A 290 -32.06 -16.37 29.05
N SER A 291 -32.98 -17.12 28.44
CA SER A 291 -33.78 -18.11 29.19
C SER A 291 -32.94 -19.28 29.70
N GLU A 292 -31.94 -19.74 28.93
CA GLU A 292 -31.01 -20.80 29.34
C GLU A 292 -30.10 -20.31 30.49
N MET A 293 -29.58 -19.09 30.41
CA MET A 293 -28.80 -18.49 31.50
C MET A 293 -29.62 -18.31 32.79
N ASN A 294 -30.90 -17.94 32.69
CA ASN A 294 -31.78 -17.81 33.85
C ASN A 294 -32.16 -19.17 34.46
N TYR A 295 -32.27 -20.23 33.66
CA TYR A 295 -32.52 -21.59 34.14
C TYR A 295 -31.30 -22.17 34.88
N SER A 296 -30.09 -21.89 34.41
CA SER A 296 -28.85 -22.31 35.09
C SER A 296 -28.59 -21.57 36.40
N ALA A 297 -29.09 -20.34 36.56
CA ALA A 297 -28.98 -19.58 37.81
C ALA A 297 -29.96 -20.04 38.91
N GLY A 298 -31.08 -20.68 38.53
CA GLY A 298 -32.13 -21.12 39.47
C GLY A 298 -31.86 -22.44 40.20
N TYR A 299 -30.97 -23.29 39.67
CA TYR A 299 -30.64 -24.60 40.26
C TYR A 299 -29.49 -24.58 41.26
N GLY A 300 -28.91 -23.40 41.56
CA GLY A 300 -27.77 -23.25 42.47
C GLY A 300 -28.11 -22.99 43.95
N ASN A 301 -29.39 -22.77 44.30
CA ASN A 301 -29.78 -22.32 45.65
C ASN A 301 -30.70 -23.31 46.41
N SER A 302 -30.66 -24.60 46.08
CA SER A 302 -31.53 -25.63 46.69
C SER A 302 -30.76 -26.78 47.34
N ILE A 303 -29.56 -26.51 47.85
CA ILE A 303 -28.83 -27.44 48.73
C ILE A 303 -28.21 -26.62 49.86
N SER A 304 -29.01 -26.36 50.89
CA SER A 304 -28.59 -25.95 52.23
C SER A 304 -29.72 -26.25 53.19
#